data_AF-A0AAD6AKH9-F1
#
_entry.id   AF-A0AAD6AKH9-F1
#
_cell.length_a   1.000
_cell.length_b   1.000
_cell.length_c   1.000
_cell.angle_alpha   90.00
_cell.angle_beta   90.00
_cell.angle_gamma   90.00
#
_symmetry.space_group_name_H-M   'P 1'
#
loop_
_entity.id
_entity.type
_entity.pdbx_description
1 polymer ?
#
loop_
_entity_poly.entity_id
_entity_poly.type
_entity_poly.pdbx_seq_one_letter_code
_entity_poly.pdbx_strand_id
1 'polypeptide(L)'
;MTTKEASPADKAFHEVKGCITSDSIKSPYFGRGCQHDTSQSPADLSDSSDSDVVIPKKKQRSTRNPASPDAAVPGRAHMRVKGPAEVVHRYKKVLKTFGRVRTMSEAFRINNVDRGTIKMTAPIAELKIVDPDTFKTLKFDPTIDTLLSFAKKCATNVTVDKKAKIEDMKAKGKLLHLLMKY
;
A
#
# COMPACT_ATOMS: atom_id res chain seq x y z
N MET A 1 -14.42 -9.12 75.54
CA MET A 1 -13.12 -8.94 74.85
C MET A 1 -13.13 -9.88 73.67
N THR A 2 -13.24 -9.50 72.39
CA THR A 2 -13.15 -8.20 71.73
C THR A 2 -13.94 -8.37 70.42
N THR A 3 -14.91 -7.48 70.19
CA THR A 3 -15.68 -7.36 68.95
C THR A 3 -14.79 -6.88 67.81
N LYS A 4 -14.88 -7.50 66.63
CA LYS A 4 -14.19 -7.03 65.42
C LYS A 4 -15.16 -6.19 64.58
N GLU A 5 -14.75 -4.95 64.37
CA GLU A 5 -15.44 -3.87 63.67
C GLU A 5 -15.88 -4.19 62.23
N ALA A 6 -17.11 -3.77 61.90
CA ALA A 6 -17.47 -2.67 60.98
C ALA A 6 -16.42 -2.21 59.94
N SER A 7 -16.74 -1.72 58.72
CA SER A 7 -17.95 -1.58 57.89
C SER A 7 -17.48 -0.93 56.54
N PRO A 8 -18.29 -0.30 55.66
CA PRO A 8 -18.27 -0.57 54.22
C PRO A 8 -17.87 0.66 53.38
N ALA A 9 -17.67 0.48 52.08
CA ALA A 9 -17.73 1.60 51.14
C ALA A 9 -18.14 1.12 49.75
N ASP A 10 -19.46 1.08 49.54
CA ASP A 10 -20.07 1.36 48.25
C ASP A 10 -19.59 2.71 47.70
N LYS A 11 -19.33 2.77 46.40
CA LYS A 11 -19.74 3.90 45.54
C LYS A 11 -19.51 3.56 44.06
N ALA A 12 -20.63 3.27 43.42
CA ALA A 12 -21.01 3.55 42.05
C ALA A 12 -19.94 4.24 41.17
N PHE A 13 -19.58 3.59 40.06
CA PHE A 13 -19.12 4.30 38.88
C PHE A 13 -20.17 4.20 37.77
N HIS A 14 -20.49 5.38 37.26
CA HIS A 14 -21.58 5.71 36.37
C HIS A 14 -21.53 4.94 35.04
N GLU A 15 -22.68 4.34 34.71
CA GLU A 15 -23.09 4.05 33.35
C GLU A 15 -23.26 5.36 32.59
N VAL A 16 -22.30 5.71 31.73
CA VAL A 16 -22.45 6.82 30.78
C VAL A 16 -23.14 6.27 29.54
N LYS A 17 -24.48 6.29 29.57
CA LYS A 17 -25.32 6.32 28.36
C LYS A 17 -25.14 7.69 27.69
N GLY A 18 -24.22 7.75 26.74
CA GLY A 18 -24.04 8.89 25.85
C GLY A 18 -24.63 8.57 24.48
N CYS A 19 -25.85 9.06 24.22
CA CYS A 19 -26.40 9.18 22.88
C CYS A 19 -25.47 10.05 22.04
N ILE A 20 -24.94 9.52 20.94
CA ILE A 20 -24.42 10.35 19.85
C ILE A 20 -25.36 10.21 18.67
N THR A 21 -25.87 11.38 18.32
CA THR A 21 -26.82 11.73 17.30
C THR A 21 -26.44 11.18 15.93
N SER A 22 -27.43 10.63 15.26
CA SER A 22 -27.48 10.48 13.81
C SER A 22 -27.48 11.86 13.17
N ASP A 23 -26.33 12.31 12.68
CA ASP A 23 -26.24 13.44 11.76
C ASP A 23 -25.69 13.03 10.41
N SER A 24 -26.61 13.12 9.46
CA SER A 24 -26.47 12.99 8.03
C SER A 24 -25.71 14.20 7.49
N ILE A 25 -24.43 14.05 7.10
CA ILE A 25 -23.77 15.02 6.20
C ILE A 25 -22.92 14.31 5.14
N LYS A 26 -23.53 14.24 3.95
CA LYS A 26 -22.98 14.40 2.59
C LYS A 26 -21.52 14.02 2.30
N SER A 27 -21.41 12.99 1.46
CA SER A 27 -20.45 12.83 0.35
C SER A 27 -20.02 14.16 -0.31
N PRO A 28 -18.72 14.30 -0.66
CA PRO A 28 -18.30 15.11 -1.78
C PRO A 28 -17.52 14.24 -2.78
N TYR A 29 -18.22 13.33 -3.44
CA TYR A 29 -17.93 13.06 -4.85
C TYR A 29 -18.91 13.90 -5.66
N PHE A 30 -18.45 14.98 -6.29
CA PHE A 30 -18.78 15.27 -7.69
C PHE A 30 -17.92 16.44 -8.18
N GLY A 31 -17.19 16.16 -9.25
CA GLY A 31 -16.24 17.06 -9.88
C GLY A 31 -16.91 18.29 -10.48
N ARG A 32 -16.14 19.38 -10.38
CA ARG A 32 -16.16 20.62 -11.15
C ARG A 32 -16.91 20.51 -12.49
N GLY A 33 -18.01 21.23 -12.59
CA GLY A 33 -18.55 21.70 -13.85
C GLY A 33 -17.72 22.88 -14.36
N CYS A 34 -17.30 22.81 -15.61
CA CYS A 34 -16.87 23.96 -16.39
C CYS A 34 -17.89 24.09 -17.53
N GLN A 35 -18.97 24.82 -17.27
CA GLN A 35 -19.80 25.35 -18.34
C GLN A 35 -19.10 26.61 -18.85
N HIS A 36 -18.73 26.62 -20.12
CA HIS A 36 -18.30 27.82 -20.81
C HIS A 36 -19.24 27.96 -22.01
N ASP A 37 -20.34 28.68 -21.80
CA ASP A 37 -21.17 29.18 -22.87
C ASP A 37 -21.10 30.71 -22.82
N THR A 38 -20.23 31.27 -23.64
CA THR A 38 -20.30 32.66 -24.08
C THR A 38 -19.71 32.69 -25.47
N SER A 39 -20.49 32.16 -26.41
CA SER A 39 -20.28 32.37 -27.84
C SER A 39 -20.71 33.80 -28.17
N GLN A 40 -19.75 34.71 -28.32
CA GLN A 40 -19.91 35.94 -29.06
C GLN A 40 -19.14 35.80 -30.38
N SER A 41 -19.86 35.65 -31.47
CA SER A 41 -19.37 35.92 -32.83
C SER A 41 -19.49 37.43 -33.10
N PRO A 42 -18.66 38.04 -33.98
CA PRO A 42 -19.05 38.05 -35.39
C PRO A 42 -17.91 38.11 -36.44
N ALA A 43 -18.32 37.73 -37.66
CA ALA A 43 -17.93 38.22 -39.00
C ALA A 43 -16.58 37.85 -39.64
N ASP A 44 -16.74 37.05 -40.70
CA ASP A 44 -16.16 37.09 -42.07
C ASP A 44 -15.29 38.33 -42.42
N LEU A 45 -14.25 38.25 -43.25
CA LEU A 45 -14.31 38.09 -44.71
C LEU A 45 -12.97 37.61 -45.32
N SER A 46 -13.09 36.85 -46.41
CA SER A 46 -12.06 36.35 -47.33
C SER A 46 -11.56 37.44 -48.30
N ASP A 47 -10.27 37.44 -48.67
CA ASP A 47 -9.83 37.71 -50.06
C ASP A 47 -8.42 37.17 -50.35
N SER A 48 -8.22 36.71 -51.58
CA SER A 48 -7.10 35.93 -52.10
C SER A 48 -6.32 36.72 -53.15
N SER A 49 -4.97 36.64 -53.20
CA SER A 49 -4.21 36.45 -54.47
C SER A 49 -2.68 36.44 -54.30
N ASP A 50 -2.11 35.27 -54.61
CA ASP A 50 -1.00 34.93 -55.51
C ASP A 50 0.25 35.83 -55.65
N SER A 51 1.42 35.26 -55.31
CA SER A 51 2.60 35.17 -56.20
C SER A 51 3.67 34.22 -55.62
N ASP A 52 4.13 33.31 -56.46
CA ASP A 52 5.10 32.23 -56.29
C ASP A 52 6.40 32.56 -55.53
N VAL A 53 6.81 31.69 -54.58
CA VAL A 53 8.23 31.29 -54.46
C VAL A 53 8.37 29.86 -53.91
N VAL A 54 9.10 29.06 -54.66
CA VAL A 54 9.45 27.64 -54.48
C VAL A 54 10.13 27.33 -53.12
N ILE A 55 9.58 26.37 -52.37
CA ILE A 55 10.17 25.66 -51.21
C ILE A 55 11.11 24.53 -51.74
N PRO A 56 12.10 23.92 -51.02
CA PRO A 56 12.74 24.22 -49.70
C PRO A 56 14.28 24.18 -49.72
N LYS A 57 14.95 24.72 -48.68
CA LYS A 57 16.17 24.07 -48.11
C LYS A 57 16.52 24.51 -46.68
N LYS A 58 16.16 23.62 -45.73
CA LYS A 58 16.84 23.22 -44.48
C LYS A 58 17.79 24.21 -43.80
N LYS A 59 17.41 24.69 -42.61
CA LYS A 59 18.35 25.17 -41.59
C LYS A 59 17.91 24.79 -40.17
N GLN A 60 18.63 23.81 -39.62
CA GLN A 60 19.11 23.65 -38.22
C GLN A 60 18.05 23.72 -37.09
N ARG A 61 17.95 22.77 -36.15
CA ARG A 61 19.01 22.40 -35.19
C ARG A 61 18.51 21.26 -34.27
N SER A 62 19.37 20.26 -34.01
CA SER A 62 19.33 19.30 -32.89
C SER A 62 18.17 18.30 -32.79
N THR A 63 18.11 17.33 -33.71
CA THR A 63 17.64 15.98 -33.37
C THR A 63 18.67 15.35 -32.43
N ARG A 64 18.37 15.25 -31.13
CA ARG A 64 19.14 14.36 -30.24
C ARG A 64 18.99 12.95 -30.80
N ASN A 65 20.09 12.38 -31.27
CA ASN A 65 20.19 10.96 -31.54
C ASN A 65 19.74 10.20 -30.27
N PRO A 66 18.80 9.23 -30.35
CA PRO A 66 18.71 8.21 -29.32
C PRO A 66 20.01 7.40 -29.42
N ALA A 67 21.00 7.78 -28.62
CA ALA A 67 22.19 7.00 -28.40
C ALA A 67 21.76 5.59 -27.96
N SER A 68 22.20 4.60 -28.74
CA SER A 68 22.50 3.20 -28.39
C SER A 68 21.61 2.47 -27.37
N PRO A 69 21.16 1.24 -27.66
CA PRO A 69 20.76 0.30 -26.61
C PRO A 69 22.03 -0.17 -25.90
N ASP A 70 22.67 0.74 -25.17
CA ASP A 70 23.70 0.40 -24.21
C ASP A 70 23.01 -0.51 -23.20
N ALA A 71 23.63 -1.67 -23.01
CA ALA A 71 23.12 -2.82 -22.30
C ALA A 71 22.09 -2.42 -21.24
N ALA A 72 20.85 -2.86 -21.43
CA ALA A 72 19.97 -3.08 -20.31
C ALA A 72 20.69 -4.05 -19.38
N VAL A 73 21.52 -3.53 -18.47
CA VAL A 73 21.70 -4.11 -17.15
C VAL A 73 20.28 -4.51 -16.78
N PRO A 74 19.97 -5.79 -16.56
CA PRO A 74 18.62 -6.17 -16.19
C PRO A 74 18.37 -5.52 -14.84
N GLY A 75 17.89 -4.28 -14.90
CA GLY A 75 17.70 -3.39 -13.78
C GLY A 75 16.54 -4.00 -13.07
N ARG A 76 16.86 -4.92 -12.13
CA ARG A 76 15.97 -5.85 -11.42
C ARG A 76 14.52 -5.55 -11.76
N ALA A 77 14.08 -6.05 -12.92
CA ALA A 77 12.70 -5.89 -13.34
C ALA A 77 11.85 -6.34 -12.16
N HIS A 78 10.81 -5.58 -11.80
CA HIS A 78 9.96 -5.90 -10.66
C HIS A 78 9.44 -7.34 -10.81
N MET A 79 10.17 -8.31 -10.25
CA MET A 79 9.85 -9.71 -10.45
C MET A 79 8.55 -9.94 -9.72
N ARG A 80 7.53 -10.35 -10.47
CA ARG A 80 6.27 -10.76 -9.90
C ARG A 80 6.54 -11.97 -9.02
N VAL A 81 6.11 -11.87 -7.76
CA VAL A 81 6.23 -12.95 -6.79
C VAL A 81 5.40 -14.13 -7.30
N LYS A 82 6.05 -15.26 -7.55
CA LYS A 82 5.39 -16.47 -8.06
C LYS A 82 4.94 -17.43 -6.97
N GLY A 83 5.50 -17.32 -5.76
CA GLY A 83 5.22 -18.26 -4.67
C GLY A 83 5.36 -17.66 -3.27
N PRO A 84 4.84 -18.36 -2.24
CA PRO A 84 4.84 -17.87 -0.87
C PRO A 84 6.25 -17.81 -0.27
N ALA A 85 7.20 -18.63 -0.75
CA ALA A 85 8.60 -18.53 -0.35
C ALA A 85 9.23 -17.19 -0.75
N GLU A 86 8.93 -16.72 -1.96
CA GLU A 86 9.39 -15.42 -2.48
C GLU A 86 8.78 -14.24 -1.71
N VAL A 87 7.51 -14.36 -1.29
CA VAL A 87 6.88 -13.40 -0.36
C VAL A 87 7.70 -13.27 0.92
N VAL A 88 8.01 -14.40 1.55
CA VAL A 88 8.76 -14.44 2.82
C VAL A 88 10.16 -13.87 2.64
N HIS A 89 10.83 -14.19 1.53
CA HIS A 89 12.15 -13.66 1.20
C HIS A 89 12.12 -12.13 1.11
N ARG A 90 11.17 -11.60 0.34
CA ARG A 90 10.98 -10.16 0.15
C ARG A 90 10.68 -9.44 1.47
N TYR A 91 9.79 -10.00 2.28
CA TYR A 91 9.45 -9.44 3.60
C TYR A 91 10.68 -9.35 4.52
N LYS A 92 11.48 -10.42 4.59
CA LYS A 92 12.74 -10.43 5.36
C LYS A 92 13.75 -9.41 4.83
N LYS A 93 13.80 -9.20 3.52
CA LYS A 93 14.70 -8.22 2.89
C LYS A 93 14.31 -6.79 3.28
N VAL A 94 13.01 -6.46 3.24
CA VAL A 94 12.48 -5.17 3.72
C VAL A 94 12.77 -4.97 5.21
N LEU A 95 12.61 -6.01 6.02
CA LEU A 95 12.92 -5.95 7.45
C LEU A 95 14.40 -5.61 7.71
N LYS A 96 15.33 -6.23 6.95
CA LYS A 96 16.77 -5.93 7.05
C LYS A 96 17.09 -4.48 6.67
N THR A 97 16.49 -3.96 5.59
CA THR A 97 16.70 -2.56 5.20
C THR A 97 16.09 -1.59 6.19
N PHE A 98 14.94 -1.91 6.78
CA PHE A 98 14.30 -1.05 7.77
C PHE A 98 15.18 -0.82 9.01
N GLY A 99 15.89 -1.86 9.45
CA GLY A 99 16.89 -1.72 10.52
C GLY A 99 17.98 -0.69 10.20
N ARG A 100 18.25 -0.43 8.91
CA ARG A 100 19.26 0.54 8.44
C ARG A 100 18.69 1.94 8.22
N VAL A 101 17.56 2.06 7.52
CA VAL A 101 17.02 3.36 7.06
C VAL A 101 15.96 3.97 7.99
N ARG A 102 15.50 3.23 9.00
CA ARG A 102 14.53 3.62 10.05
C ARG A 102 13.17 4.18 9.56
N THR A 103 12.97 4.33 8.26
CA THR A 103 11.72 4.76 7.63
C THR A 103 11.16 3.65 6.75
N MET A 104 9.83 3.49 6.76
CA MET A 104 9.15 2.47 5.95
C MET A 104 9.24 2.77 4.46
N SER A 105 8.94 4.01 4.06
CA SER A 105 8.91 4.40 2.65
C SER A 105 10.24 4.14 1.96
N GLU A 106 11.35 4.45 2.63
CA GLU A 106 12.69 4.21 2.09
C GLU A 106 13.02 2.71 2.03
N ALA A 107 12.66 1.94 3.07
CA ALA A 107 12.84 0.49 3.05
C ALA A 107 12.05 -0.17 1.90
N PHE A 108 10.83 0.29 1.62
CA PHE A 108 10.04 -0.19 0.49
C PHE A 108 10.63 0.22 -0.86
N ARG A 109 11.08 1.47 -0.99
CA ARG A 109 11.73 2.01 -2.20
C ARG A 109 13.00 1.26 -2.55
N ILE A 110 13.92 1.06 -1.60
CA ILE A 110 15.18 0.33 -1.80
C ILE A 110 14.93 -1.12 -2.25
N ASN A 111 13.85 -1.74 -1.78
CA ASN A 111 13.51 -3.11 -2.15
C ASN A 111 12.60 -3.22 -3.37
N ASN A 112 12.19 -2.09 -3.97
CA ASN A 112 11.28 -2.05 -5.12
C ASN A 112 9.96 -2.79 -4.86
N VAL A 113 9.39 -2.62 -3.66
CA VAL A 113 8.12 -3.25 -3.28
C VAL A 113 7.10 -2.20 -2.89
N ASP A 114 5.87 -2.38 -3.38
CA ASP A 114 4.74 -1.58 -2.97
C ASP A 114 4.25 -1.92 -1.55
N ARG A 115 3.83 -0.89 -0.79
CA ARG A 115 3.32 -1.04 0.58
C ARG A 115 2.05 -1.88 0.63
N GLY A 116 1.13 -1.68 -0.31
CA GLY A 116 -0.10 -2.46 -0.42
C GLY A 116 0.20 -3.94 -0.64
N THR A 117 1.17 -4.24 -1.49
CA THR A 117 1.63 -5.63 -1.72
C THR A 117 2.17 -6.27 -0.45
N ILE A 118 3.04 -5.58 0.29
CA ILE A 118 3.55 -6.09 1.57
C ILE A 118 2.40 -6.28 2.56
N LYS A 119 1.45 -5.35 2.65
CA LYS A 119 0.27 -5.45 3.52
C LYS A 119 -0.59 -6.68 3.19
N MET A 120 -0.88 -6.91 1.91
CA MET A 120 -1.71 -8.04 1.47
C MET A 120 -1.04 -9.39 1.70
N THR A 121 0.28 -9.44 1.62
CA THR A 121 1.06 -10.68 1.73
C THR A 121 1.70 -10.89 3.10
N ALA A 122 1.59 -9.92 4.01
CA ALA A 122 2.09 -10.00 5.38
C ALA A 122 1.60 -11.21 6.17
N PRO A 123 0.32 -11.63 6.08
CA PRO A 123 -0.15 -12.80 6.83
C PRO A 123 0.64 -14.09 6.53
N ILE A 124 1.13 -14.24 5.29
CA ILE A 124 1.98 -15.36 4.87
C ILE A 124 3.30 -15.33 5.63
N ALA A 125 3.95 -14.16 5.70
CA ALA A 125 5.22 -13.98 6.37
C ALA A 125 5.10 -14.05 7.90
N GLU A 126 4.06 -13.44 8.46
CA GLU A 126 3.76 -13.44 9.89
C GLU A 126 3.53 -14.87 10.39
N LEU A 127 2.65 -15.63 9.72
CA LEU A 127 2.41 -17.03 10.09
C LEU A 127 3.67 -17.88 9.96
N LYS A 128 4.48 -17.68 8.92
CA LYS A 128 5.73 -18.42 8.74
C LYS A 128 6.75 -18.15 9.85
N ILE A 129 6.79 -16.92 10.36
CA ILE A 129 7.73 -16.49 11.40
C ILE A 129 7.28 -16.94 12.79
N VAL A 130 5.97 -16.88 13.06
CA VAL A 130 5.41 -17.25 14.37
C VAL A 130 5.22 -18.76 14.50
N ASP A 131 4.65 -19.42 13.49
CA ASP A 131 4.40 -20.86 13.50
C ASP A 131 4.71 -21.49 12.13
N PRO A 132 5.97 -21.89 11.90
CA PRO A 132 6.36 -22.53 10.66
C PRO A 132 5.67 -23.87 10.42
N ASP A 133 5.14 -24.52 11.46
CA ASP A 133 4.49 -25.83 11.36
C ASP A 133 3.08 -25.72 10.78
N THR A 134 2.26 -24.80 11.30
CA THR A 134 0.95 -24.50 10.70
C THR A 134 1.09 -24.04 9.25
N PHE A 135 2.14 -23.28 8.94
CA PHE A 135 2.42 -22.89 7.56
C PHE A 135 2.73 -24.09 6.64
N LYS A 136 3.42 -25.13 7.13
CA LYS A 136 3.70 -26.35 6.33
C LYS A 136 2.43 -27.15 6.09
N THR A 137 1.52 -27.20 7.07
CA THR A 137 0.21 -27.85 6.93
C THR A 137 -0.66 -27.17 5.87
N LEU A 138 -0.59 -25.84 5.78
CA LEU A 138 -1.22 -25.07 4.71
C LEU A 138 -0.38 -25.19 3.42
N LYS A 139 -0.51 -26.32 2.71
CA LYS A 139 0.12 -26.51 1.41
C LYS A 139 -0.39 -25.45 0.42
N PHE A 140 0.53 -24.83 -0.31
CA PHE A 140 0.21 -23.88 -1.36
C PHE A 140 0.30 -24.57 -2.73
N ASP A 141 -0.82 -24.63 -3.44
CA ASP A 141 -0.87 -25.14 -4.80
C ASP A 141 -1.10 -23.99 -5.79
N PRO A 142 -0.10 -23.61 -6.61
CA PRO A 142 -0.19 -22.45 -7.50
C PRO A 142 -1.18 -22.60 -8.66
N THR A 143 -1.67 -23.82 -8.89
CA THR A 143 -2.68 -24.14 -9.90
C THR A 143 -4.10 -23.84 -9.43
N ILE A 144 -4.35 -23.90 -8.12
CA ILE A 144 -5.67 -23.76 -7.50
C ILE A 144 -5.76 -22.43 -6.75
N ASP A 145 -4.71 -22.09 -5.99
CA ASP A 145 -4.71 -20.94 -5.11
C ASP A 145 -3.86 -19.79 -5.65
N THR A 146 -4.43 -18.59 -5.57
CA THR A 146 -3.65 -17.35 -5.71
C THR A 146 -2.95 -17.01 -4.41
N LEU A 147 -1.82 -16.29 -4.49
CA LEU A 147 -1.10 -15.81 -3.30
C LEU A 147 -2.00 -15.02 -2.34
N LEU A 148 -2.95 -14.25 -2.87
CA LEU A 148 -3.87 -13.48 -2.05
C LEU A 148 -4.88 -14.37 -1.32
N SER A 149 -5.42 -15.38 -2.01
CA SER A 149 -6.29 -16.40 -1.38
C SER A 149 -5.54 -17.09 -0.24
N PHE A 150 -4.31 -17.53 -0.51
CA PHE A 150 -3.46 -18.16 0.48
C PHE A 150 -3.14 -17.24 1.68
N ALA A 151 -2.88 -15.95 1.43
CA ALA A 151 -2.68 -14.97 2.50
C ALA A 151 -3.91 -14.83 3.40
N LYS A 152 -5.12 -14.82 2.82
CA LYS A 152 -6.37 -14.81 3.59
C LYS A 152 -6.53 -16.10 4.41
N LYS A 153 -6.26 -17.28 3.82
CA LYS A 153 -6.26 -18.56 4.55
C LYS A 153 -5.26 -18.55 5.72
N CYS A 154 -4.08 -17.96 5.52
CA CYS A 154 -3.11 -17.79 6.61
C CYS A 154 -3.69 -16.92 7.72
N ALA A 155 -4.28 -15.76 7.38
CA ALA A 155 -4.86 -14.85 8.36
C ALA A 155 -6.00 -15.48 9.18
N THR A 156 -6.83 -16.36 8.59
CA THR A 156 -7.91 -17.06 9.30
C THR A 156 -7.41 -18.19 10.20
N ASN A 157 -6.27 -18.81 9.87
CA ASN A 157 -5.65 -19.86 10.68
C ASN A 157 -4.80 -19.32 11.85
N VAL A 158 -4.58 -18.01 11.91
CA VAL A 158 -3.88 -17.38 13.03
C VAL A 158 -4.88 -17.23 14.19
N THR A 159 -4.73 -18.08 15.21
CA THR A 159 -5.49 -18.01 16.47
C THR A 159 -5.16 -16.75 17.27
N VAL A 160 -5.99 -16.40 18.26
CA VAL A 160 -5.82 -15.19 19.09
C VAL A 160 -4.46 -15.17 19.78
N ASP A 161 -4.00 -16.31 20.33
CA ASP A 161 -2.68 -16.42 20.98
C ASP A 161 -1.52 -16.09 20.03
N LYS A 162 -1.67 -16.49 18.77
CA LYS A 162 -0.67 -16.22 17.72
C LYS A 162 -0.69 -14.75 17.31
N LYS A 163 -1.88 -14.11 17.27
CA LYS A 163 -1.99 -12.68 17.02
C LYS A 163 -1.26 -11.86 18.08
N ALA A 164 -1.41 -12.21 19.36
CA ALA A 164 -0.66 -11.56 20.44
C ALA A 164 0.87 -11.71 20.25
N LYS A 165 1.35 -12.91 19.90
CA LYS A 165 2.77 -13.13 19.57
C LYS A 165 3.24 -12.30 18.37
N ILE A 166 2.40 -12.16 17.33
CA ILE A 166 2.69 -11.31 16.17
C ILE A 166 2.85 -9.86 16.60
N GLU A 167 1.97 -9.34 17.45
CA GLU A 167 2.03 -7.97 17.97
C GLU A 167 3.29 -7.73 18.82
N ASP A 168 3.62 -8.65 19.71
CA ASP A 168 4.88 -8.63 20.46
C ASP A 168 6.11 -8.60 19.55
N MET A 169 6.10 -9.43 18.50
CA MET A 169 7.20 -9.48 17.53
C MET A 169 7.28 -8.21 16.69
N LYS A 170 6.15 -7.56 16.39
CA LYS A 170 6.10 -6.26 15.73
C LYS A 170 6.64 -5.15 16.65
N ALA A 171 6.34 -5.19 17.95
CA ALA A 171 6.89 -4.25 18.94
C ALA A 171 8.41 -4.44 19.13
N LYS A 172 8.89 -5.69 19.14
CA LYS A 172 10.32 -6.03 19.21
C LYS A 172 11.10 -5.74 17.90
N GLY A 173 10.43 -5.26 16.85
CA GLY A 173 11.04 -4.98 15.55
C GLY A 173 11.44 -6.24 14.75
N LYS A 174 10.92 -7.42 15.12
CA LYS A 174 11.13 -8.69 14.40
C LYS A 174 10.13 -8.89 13.26
N LEU A 175 9.06 -8.09 13.23
CA LEU A 175 8.06 -8.01 12.16
C LEU A 175 7.83 -6.54 11.78
N LEU A 176 7.41 -6.31 10.53
CA LEU A 176 7.06 -4.99 10.01
C LEU A 176 5.71 -4.54 10.57
N HIS A 177 5.69 -3.35 11.20
CA HIS A 177 4.47 -2.68 11.62
C HIS A 177 3.79 -2.01 10.41
N LEU A 178 2.92 -2.73 9.70
CA LEU A 178 2.29 -2.24 8.46
C LEU A 178 1.09 -1.30 8.69
N LEU A 179 0.58 -1.27 9.93
CA LEU A 179 -0.62 -0.54 10.35
C LEU A 179 -0.34 0.90 10.82
N MET A 180 0.92 1.29 11.04
CA MET A 180 1.21 2.68 11.41
C MET A 180 0.96 3.59 10.19
N LYS A 181 0.13 4.62 10.37
CA LYS A 181 0.07 5.76 9.46
C LYS A 181 1.41 6.50 9.60
N TYR A 182 2.10 6.69 8.48
CA TYR A 182 3.29 7.51 8.36
C TYR A 182 2.87 8.84 7.77
#